data_AF-A0A399LXB9-F1
#
_entry.id   AF-A0A399LXB9-F1
#
_cell.length_a   1.000
_cell.length_b   1.000
_cell.length_c   1.000
_cell.angle_alpha   90.00
_cell.angle_beta   90.00
_cell.angle_gamma   90.00
#
_symmetry.space_group_name_H-M   'P 1'
#
loop_
_entity.id
_entity.type
_entity.pdbx_description
1 polymer ?
#
loop_
_entity_poly.entity_id
_entity_poly.type
_entity_poly.pdbx_seq_one_letter_code
_entity_poly.pdbx_strand_id
1 'polypeptide(L)' 'ARSYRYDEAGQLHHIKDLNRGDLRYRYDPVGRLLEARHNYEKETFAFDPASNLLDPEAPPGPNPHSPRKLMDNVLRSYC' A
#
# COMPACT_ATOMS: atom_id res chain seq x y z
N ALA A 1 19.63 -2.74 9.94
CA ALA A 1 19.65 -3.16 8.52
C ALA A 1 18.23 -3.38 8.03
N ARG A 2 17.98 -3.19 6.74
CA ARG A 2 16.68 -3.42 6.11
C ARG A 2 16.85 -4.37 4.93
N SER A 3 15.96 -5.35 4.80
CA SER A 3 15.89 -6.23 3.63
C SER A 3 14.55 -6.06 2.90
N TYR A 4 14.60 -6.20 1.58
CA TYR A 4 13.48 -6.05 0.68
C TYR A 4 13.27 -7.37 -0.06
N ARG A 5 12.02 -7.78 -0.26
CA ARG A 5 11.66 -8.94 -1.07
C ARG A 5 10.62 -8.55 -2.10
N TYR A 6 10.85 -9.05 -3.31
CA TYR A 6 10.00 -8.81 -4.46
C TYR A 6 9.35 -10.14 -4.86
N ASP A 7 8.15 -10.07 -5.44
CA ASP A 7 7.52 -11.21 -6.09
C ASP A 7 8.03 -11.42 -7.53
N GLU A 8 7.46 -12.39 -8.24
CA GLU A 8 7.81 -12.71 -9.63
C GLU A 8 7.47 -11.58 -10.61
N ALA A 9 6.52 -10.72 -10.26
CA ALA A 9 6.18 -9.53 -11.04
C ALA A 9 7.09 -8.33 -10.72
N GLY A 10 8.06 -8.50 -9.82
CA GLY A 10 8.98 -7.45 -9.38
C GLY A 10 8.36 -6.48 -8.37
N GLN A 11 7.21 -6.80 -7.79
CA GLN A 11 6.53 -5.94 -6.83
C GLN A 11 7.02 -6.22 -5.41
N LEU A 12 7.18 -5.16 -4.62
CA LEU A 12 7.69 -5.26 -3.25
C LEU A 12 6.61 -5.83 -2.31
N HIS A 13 6.66 -7.11 -1.97
CA HIS A 13 5.68 -7.72 -1.08
C HIS A 13 6.11 -7.73 0.40
N HIS A 14 7.39 -7.53 0.70
CA HIS A 14 7.89 -7.62 2.08
C HIS A 14 9.14 -6.76 2.33
N ILE A 15 9.11 -6.00 3.42
CA ILE A 15 10.25 -5.29 3.99
C ILE A 15 10.46 -5.79 5.41
N LYS A 16 11.65 -6.27 5.72
CA LYS A 16 12.05 -6.56 7.08
C LYS A 16 13.01 -5.49 7.56
N ASP A 17 12.55 -4.63 8.45
CA ASP A 17 13.35 -3.58 9.06
C ASP A 17 13.65 -3.95 10.51
N LEU A 18 14.93 -3.98 10.90
CA LEU A 18 15.30 -4.31 12.29
C LEU A 18 14.85 -3.25 13.32
N ASN A 19 14.63 -2.01 12.89
CA ASN A 19 14.26 -0.90 13.77
C ASN A 19 12.75 -0.65 13.80
N ARG A 20 12.07 -0.82 12.66
CA ARG A 20 10.62 -0.63 12.53
C ARG A 20 9.83 -1.93 12.57
N GLY A 21 10.45 -3.08 12.37
CA GLY A 21 9.77 -4.37 12.27
C GLY A 21 9.35 -4.72 10.83
N ASP A 22 8.31 -5.53 10.72
CA ASP A 22 7.94 -6.21 9.49
C ASP A 22 6.85 -5.45 8.73
N LEU A 23 7.10 -5.06 7.48
CA LEU A 23 6.07 -4.52 6.58
C LEU A 23 5.76 -5.52 5.47
N ARG A 24 4.48 -5.78 5.25
CA ARG A 24 3.98 -6.63 4.16
C ARG A 24 3.03 -5.85 3.28
N TYR A 25 3.12 -6.10 1.99
CA TYR A 25 2.25 -5.49 0.99
C TYR A 25 1.57 -6.58 0.18
N ARG A 26 0.32 -6.32 -0.20
CA ARG A 26 -0.43 -7.14 -1.14
C ARG A 26 -0.87 -6.29 -2.31
N TYR A 27 -0.80 -6.86 -3.50
CA TYR A 27 -1.20 -6.19 -4.73
C TYR A 27 -2.33 -6.95 -5.43
N ASP A 28 -3.10 -6.21 -6.22
CA ASP A 28 -4.06 -6.71 -7.21
C ASP A 28 -3.30 -7.17 -8.47
N PRO A 29 -3.86 -8.04 -9.36
CA PRO A 29 -3.17 -8.50 -10.57
C PRO A 29 -2.74 -7.39 -11.53
N VAL A 30 -3.38 -6.21 -11.49
CA VAL A 30 -2.96 -5.03 -12.27
C VAL A 30 -1.90 -4.16 -11.57
N GLY A 31 -1.41 -4.61 -10.41
CA GLY A 31 -0.29 -4.01 -9.68
C GLY A 31 -0.64 -2.93 -8.67
N ARG A 32 -1.92 -2.78 -8.30
CA ARG A 32 -2.38 -1.78 -7.31
C ARG A 32 -2.25 -2.32 -5.89
N LEU A 33 -1.83 -1.50 -4.93
CA LEU A 33 -1.65 -1.88 -3.53
C LEU A 33 -3.01 -2.10 -2.85
N LEU A 34 -3.33 -3.33 -2.43
CA LEU A 34 -4.57 -3.69 -1.74
C LEU A 34 -4.46 -3.64 -0.21
N GLU A 35 -3.27 -3.93 0.33
CA GLU A 35 -3.06 -3.98 1.78
C GLU A 35 -1.62 -3.61 2.12
N ALA A 36 -1.43 -2.77 3.13
CA ALA A 36 -0.18 -2.54 3.81
C ALA A 36 -0.33 -2.96 5.27
N ARG A 37 0.53 -3.87 5.73
CA ARG A 37 0.49 -4.36 7.10
C ARG A 37 1.83 -4.15 7.78
N HIS A 38 1.81 -3.50 8.94
CA HIS A 38 2.98 -3.22 9.75
C HIS A 38 2.74 -3.60 11.20
N ASN A 39 3.38 -4.67 11.68
CA ASN A 39 3.23 -5.21 13.05
C ASN A 39 1.77 -5.29 13.57
N TYR A 40 1.27 -4.19 14.16
CA TYR A 40 -0.07 -4.04 14.75
C TYR A 40 -1.05 -3.20 13.90
N GLU A 41 -0.55 -2.47 12.91
CA GLU A 41 -1.33 -1.64 12.00
C GLU A 41 -1.57 -2.39 10.69
N LYS A 42 -2.80 -2.26 10.17
CA LYS A 42 -3.19 -2.81 8.88
C LYS A 42 -4.05 -1.78 8.17
N GLU A 43 -3.58 -1.38 7.00
CA GLU A 43 -4.29 -0.46 6.11
C GLU A 43 -4.73 -1.25 4.88
N THR A 44 -6.01 -1.13 4.54
CA THR A 44 -6.61 -1.80 3.37
C THR A 44 -7.10 -0.75 2.39
N PHE A 45 -6.80 -0.98 1.12
CA PHE A 45 -7.16 -0.11 0.02
C PHE A 45 -8.15 -0.83 -0.88
N ALA A 46 -9.25 -0.16 -1.19
CA ALA A 46 -10.19 -0.62 -2.19
C ALA A 46 -10.13 0.34 -3.38
N PHE A 47 -10.37 -0.16 -4.59
CA PHE A 47 -10.39 0.68 -5.78
C PHE A 47 -11.65 0.41 -6.58
N ASP A 48 -12.20 1.45 -7.19
CA ASP A 48 -13.26 1.29 -8.19
C ASP A 48 -12.67 0.86 -9.56
N PRO A 49 -13.50 0.47 -10.54
CA PRO A 49 -13.04 0.13 -11.89
C PRO A 49 -12.36 1.29 -12.63
N ALA A 50 -12.59 2.54 -12.20
CA ALA A 50 -11.93 3.72 -12.74
C ALA A 50 -10.57 3.99 -12.05
N SER A 51 -10.10 3.08 -11.17
CA SER A 51 -8.87 3.19 -10.38
C SER A 51 -8.84 4.35 -9.38
N ASN A 52 -10.00 4.82 -8.94
CA ASN A 52 -10.09 5.72 -7.79
C ASN A 52 -9.99 4.90 -6.51
N LEU A 53 -9.29 5.44 -5.51
CA LEU A 53 -9.20 4.85 -4.19
C LEU A 53 -10.54 5.04 -3.45
N LEU A 54 -11.13 3.93 -3.02
CA LEU A 54 -12.31 3.88 -2.17
C LEU A 54 -11.84 3.93 -0.71
N ASP A 55 -12.19 5.02 -0.03
CA ASP A 55 -11.98 5.15 1.40
C ASP A 55 -13.23 4.61 2.15
N PRO A 56 -13.09 3.54 2.95
CA PRO A 56 -14.23 2.95 3.66
C PRO A 56 -14.69 3.79 4.87
N GLU A 57 -13.89 4.75 5.33
CA GLU A 57 -14.22 5.67 6.44
C GLU A 57 -14.75 7.03 5.95
N ALA A 58 -14.71 7.27 4.63
CA ALA A 58 -15.18 8.52 4.06
C ALA A 58 -16.69 8.63 4.28
N PRO A 59 -17.18 9.74 4.88
CA PRO A 59 -18.61 10.00 4.90
C PRO A 59 -19.12 10.03 3.45
N PRO A 60 -20.37 9.61 3.18
CA PRO A 60 -21.01 9.77 1.88
C PRO A 60 -21.21 11.27 1.61
N GLY A 61 -20.14 11.94 1.19
CA GLY A 61 -20.09 13.34 0.80
C GLY A 61 -19.63 13.44 -0.65
N PRO A 62 -19.92 14.56 -1.33
CA PRO A 62 -19.78 14.67 -2.79
C PRO A 62 -18.33 14.55 -3.31
N ASN A 63 -17.31 14.52 -2.44
CA ASN A 63 -15.90 14.39 -2.83
C ASN A 63 -15.17 13.31 -2.00
N PRO A 64 -15.12 12.06 -2.47
CA PRO A 64 -14.37 10.96 -1.83
C PRO A 64 -12.85 10.96 -2.09
N HIS A 65 -12.27 12.06 -2.61
CA HIS A 65 -11.00 12.02 -3.36
C HIS A 65 -9.70 12.43 -2.63
N SER A 66 -9.68 12.53 -1.31
CA SER A 66 -8.43 12.88 -0.59
C SER A 66 -7.81 11.66 0.08
N PRO A 67 -6.78 11.01 -0.52
CA PRO A 67 -6.09 9.93 0.16
C PRO A 67 -5.42 10.47 1.43
N ARG A 68 -5.77 9.88 2.59
CA ARG A 68 -4.99 10.03 3.82
C ARG A 68 -3.56 9.57 3.52
N LYS A 69 -2.62 10.42 3.90
CA LYS A 69 -1.19 10.35 3.58
C LYS A 69 -0.61 9.02 4.06
N LEU A 70 -0.43 8.07 3.16
CA LEU A 70 0.22 6.81 3.48
C LEU A 70 1.71 7.02 3.67
N MET A 71 2.22 6.60 4.83
CA MET A 71 3.61 6.76 5.22
C MET A 71 4.55 6.29 4.11
N ASP A 72 5.36 7.21 3.57
CA ASP A 72 6.57 6.95 2.79
C ASP A 72 6.47 5.86 1.69
N ASN A 73 5.32 5.73 1.00
CA ASN A 73 5.20 4.90 -0.21
C ASN A 73 5.79 5.63 -1.43
N VAL A 74 7.05 6.04 -1.32
CA VAL A 74 7.81 6.49 -2.49
C VAL A 74 8.07 5.25 -3.33
N LEU A 75 7.27 5.06 -4.37
CA LEU A 75 7.62 4.26 -5.54
C LEU A 75 8.94 4.85 -6.05
N ARG A 76 10.07 4.34 -5.56
CA ARG A 76 11.38 4.79 -5.98
C ARG A 76 11.51 4.34 -7.43
N SER A 77 11.28 5.27 -8.35
CA SER A 77 11.60 5.10 -9.76
C SER A 77 13.06 4.65 -9.84
N TYR A 78 13.28 3.43 -10.33
CA TYR A 78 14.60 3.04 -10.81
C TYR A 78 14.70 3.53 -12.25
N CYS A 79 15.31 4.71 -12.41
CA CYS A 79 16.14 5.11 -13.54
C CYS A 79 16.96 6.31 -13.08
#